data_AF-A0A0A2M0U9-F1
#
_entry.id   AF-A0A0A2M0U9-F1
#
_cell.length_a   1.000
_cell.length_b   1.000
_cell.length_c   1.000
_cell.angle_alpha   90.00
_cell.angle_beta   90.00
_cell.angle_gamma   90.00
#
_symmetry.space_group_name_H-M   'P 1'
#
loop_
_entity.id
_entity.type
_entity.pdbx_description
1 polymer ?
#
loop_
_entity_poly.entity_id
_entity_poly.type
_entity_poly.pdbx_seq_one_letter_code
_entity_poly.pdbx_strand_id
1 'polypeptide(L)'
;MENSGQKLKRIKVDALYGKKKHFNAADRNEKNHLKLGIPLIIINVLTGSVLFYVLTDGIENWIKFVPLVLAFIAALLSGFQTYMNFQQKVEGHRRIGNRYLASMKKCDRLQGYFLDQSINNGDFMNKMEQIALEIDDINQEAEAYPTSNTDYQLAKKGIELGEENYTDLELNI
;
A
#
# COMPACT_ATOMS: atom_id res chain seq x y z
N MET A 1 -3.27 29.34 -21.97
CA MET A 1 -3.77 28.50 -20.87
C MET A 1 -3.74 27.01 -21.18
N GLU A 2 -3.61 26.61 -22.45
CA GLU A 2 -3.43 25.21 -22.85
C GLU A 2 -2.32 24.50 -22.05
N ASN A 3 -1.18 25.16 -21.88
CA ASN A 3 -0.06 24.65 -21.06
C ASN A 3 -0.45 24.37 -19.60
N SER A 4 -1.30 25.20 -18.99
CA SER A 4 -1.74 25.01 -17.60
C SER A 4 -2.70 23.81 -17.49
N GLY A 5 -3.62 23.66 -18.45
CA GLY A 5 -4.48 22.48 -18.53
C GLY A 5 -3.70 21.17 -18.73
N GLN A 6 -2.67 21.18 -19.58
CA GLN A 6 -1.78 20.03 -19.76
C GLN A 6 -0.98 19.71 -18.49
N LYS A 7 -0.48 20.72 -17.77
CA LYS A 7 0.19 20.51 -16.48
C LYS A 7 -0.73 19.85 -15.46
N LEU A 8 -1.99 20.28 -15.37
CA LEU A 8 -2.98 19.67 -14.48
C LEU A 8 -3.22 18.19 -14.82
N LYS A 9 -3.32 17.85 -16.11
CA LYS A 9 -3.43 16.46 -16.57
C LYS A 9 -2.23 15.63 -16.13
N ARG A 10 -1.00 16.15 -16.30
CA ARG A 10 0.22 15.46 -15.86
C ARG A 10 0.21 15.21 -14.35
N ILE A 11 -0.18 16.21 -13.56
CA ILE A 11 -0.32 16.08 -12.10
C ILE A 11 -1.35 14.98 -11.75
N LYS A 12 -2.50 14.95 -12.44
CA LYS A 12 -3.54 13.92 -12.26
C LYS A 12 -2.97 12.52 -12.52
N VAL A 13 -2.21 12.35 -13.60
CA VAL A 13 -1.60 11.06 -13.98
C VAL A 13 -0.54 10.65 -12.96
N ASP A 14 0.37 11.55 -12.58
CA ASP A 14 1.39 11.26 -11.57
C ASP A 14 0.76 10.84 -10.23
N ALA A 15 -0.33 11.50 -9.82
CA ALA A 15 -1.11 11.13 -8.64
C ALA A 15 -1.82 9.77 -8.81
N LEU A 16 -2.34 9.42 -9.99
CA LEU A 16 -2.94 8.12 -10.27
C LEU A 16 -1.91 6.98 -10.11
N TYR A 17 -0.73 7.14 -10.71
CA TYR A 17 0.37 6.18 -10.56
C TYR A 17 0.84 6.10 -9.11
N GLY A 18 0.98 7.26 -8.44
CA GLY A 18 1.30 7.37 -7.01
C GLY A 18 0.32 6.59 -6.14
N LYS A 19 -0.98 6.79 -6.33
CA LYS A 19 -2.04 6.03 -5.65
C LYS A 19 -1.83 4.53 -5.82
N LYS A 20 -1.77 4.06 -7.06
CA LYS A 20 -1.84 2.63 -7.38
C LYS A 20 -0.58 1.88 -6.91
N LYS A 21 0.61 2.46 -7.07
CA LYS A 21 1.85 1.83 -6.56
C LYS A 21 1.84 1.67 -5.04
N HIS A 22 1.27 2.63 -4.30
CA HIS A 22 1.15 2.53 -2.85
C HIS A 22 0.12 1.48 -2.43
N PHE A 23 -1.02 1.35 -3.11
CA PHE A 23 -1.95 0.25 -2.83
C PHE A 23 -1.35 -1.12 -3.12
N ASN A 24 -0.63 -1.28 -4.25
CA ASN A 24 0.08 -2.52 -4.55
C ASN A 24 1.12 -2.87 -3.45
N ALA A 25 1.86 -1.88 -2.97
CA ALA A 25 2.81 -2.06 -1.88
C ALA A 25 2.12 -2.43 -0.56
N ALA A 26 0.95 -1.86 -0.26
CA ALA A 26 0.13 -2.26 0.88
C ALA A 26 -0.27 -3.73 0.77
N ASP A 27 -0.85 -4.15 -0.35
CA ASP A 27 -1.31 -5.53 -0.55
C ASP A 27 -0.15 -6.54 -0.47
N ARG A 28 1.05 -6.17 -0.96
CA ARG A 28 2.25 -6.98 -0.78
C ARG A 28 2.60 -7.16 0.70
N ASN A 29 2.62 -6.07 1.47
CA ASN A 29 2.93 -6.14 2.90
C ASN A 29 1.87 -6.92 3.69
N GLU A 30 0.60 -6.81 3.31
CA GLU A 30 -0.51 -7.57 3.91
C GLU A 30 -0.35 -9.08 3.63
N LYS A 31 -0.02 -9.45 2.38
CA LYS A 31 0.31 -10.84 2.04
C LYS A 31 1.50 -11.37 2.84
N ASN A 32 2.54 -10.57 3.04
CA ASN A 32 3.70 -10.97 3.83
C ASN A 32 3.35 -11.12 5.32
N HIS A 33 2.52 -10.24 5.86
CA HIS A 33 1.99 -10.37 7.22
C HIS A 33 1.26 -11.70 7.41
N LEU A 34 0.34 -12.03 6.51
CA LEU A 34 -0.42 -13.29 6.56
C LEU A 34 0.47 -14.53 6.38
N LYS A 35 1.48 -14.46 5.48
CA LYS A 35 2.45 -15.54 5.27
C LYS A 35 3.29 -15.88 6.50
N LEU A 36 3.53 -14.94 7.40
CA LEU A 36 4.21 -15.20 8.67
C LEU A 36 3.23 -15.54 9.80
N GLY A 37 2.14 -14.79 9.89
CA GLY A 37 1.16 -14.92 10.97
C GLY A 37 0.44 -16.27 10.96
N ILE A 38 0.04 -16.77 9.79
CA ILE A 38 -0.68 -18.06 9.69
C ILE A 38 0.20 -19.23 10.18
N PRO A 39 1.44 -19.43 9.68
CA PRO A 39 2.32 -20.46 10.22
C PRO A 39 2.61 -20.29 11.71
N LEU A 40 2.81 -19.06 12.20
CA LEU A 40 3.03 -18.80 13.62
C LEU A 40 1.85 -19.28 14.49
N ILE A 41 0.62 -18.99 14.08
CA ILE A 41 -0.59 -19.46 14.78
C ILE A 41 -0.63 -20.99 14.81
N ILE A 42 -0.39 -21.64 13.67
CA ILE A 42 -0.40 -23.10 13.57
C ILE A 42 0.66 -23.72 14.50
N ILE A 43 1.89 -23.19 14.48
CA ILE A 43 2.99 -23.68 15.32
C ILE A 43 2.65 -23.50 16.80
N ASN A 44 2.06 -22.37 17.20
CA ASN A 44 1.66 -22.15 18.59
C ASN A 44 0.60 -23.16 19.06
N VAL A 45 -0.40 -23.45 18.24
CA VAL A 45 -1.42 -24.46 18.53
C VAL A 45 -0.77 -25.85 18.66
N LEU A 46 0.06 -26.24 17.69
CA LEU A 46 0.77 -27.53 17.73
C LEU A 46 1.70 -27.64 18.95
N THR A 47 2.42 -26.57 19.30
CA THR A 47 3.29 -26.53 20.47
C THR A 47 2.51 -26.84 21.74
N GLY A 48 1.37 -26.18 21.94
CA GLY A 48 0.51 -26.41 23.10
C GLY A 48 -0.05 -27.83 23.14
N SER A 49 -0.54 -28.34 22.00
CA SER A 49 -1.09 -29.69 21.91
C SER A 49 -0.04 -30.78 22.20
N VAL A 50 1.16 -30.67 21.62
CA VAL A 50 2.24 -31.65 21.85
C VAL A 50 2.78 -31.53 23.28
N LEU A 51 2.89 -30.32 23.83
CA LEU A 51 3.30 -30.12 25.22
C LEU A 51 2.32 -30.80 26.18
N PHE A 52 1.02 -30.60 25.96
CA PHE A 52 -0.01 -31.24 26.78
C PHE A 52 0.10 -32.77 26.73
N TYR A 53 0.19 -33.34 25.52
CA TYR A 53 0.38 -34.79 25.32
C TYR A 53 1.64 -35.33 26.03
N VAL A 54 2.76 -34.63 25.92
CA VAL A 54 4.02 -35.03 26.58
C VAL A 54 3.87 -35.04 28.10
N LEU A 55 3.15 -34.06 28.66
CA LEU A 55 2.95 -33.93 30.11
C LEU A 55 1.94 -34.93 30.68
N THR A 56 0.87 -35.25 29.96
CA THR A 56 -0.17 -36.18 30.45
C THR A 56 0.26 -37.64 30.32
N ASP A 57 0.91 -37.99 29.21
CA ASP A 57 1.19 -39.39 28.87
C ASP A 57 2.60 -39.82 29.32
N GLY A 58 3.35 -38.93 30.00
CA GLY A 58 4.66 -39.24 30.55
C GLY A 58 5.69 -39.63 29.49
N ILE A 59 5.71 -38.91 28.36
CA ILE A 59 6.55 -39.26 27.21
C ILE A 59 8.04 -39.02 27.53
N GLU A 60 8.84 -40.09 27.63
CA GLU A 60 10.28 -39.97 27.95
C GLU A 60 11.21 -39.97 26.73
N ASN A 61 10.69 -40.35 25.56
CA ASN A 61 11.46 -40.44 24.32
C ASN A 61 11.74 -39.05 23.70
N TRP A 62 12.31 -39.01 22.50
CA TRP A 62 12.72 -37.78 21.82
C TRP A 62 11.57 -36.77 21.59
N ILE A 63 10.31 -37.22 21.57
CA ILE A 63 9.13 -36.38 21.34
C ILE A 63 9.00 -35.30 22.41
N LYS A 64 9.52 -35.52 23.64
CA LYS A 64 9.50 -34.51 24.71
C LYS A 64 10.22 -33.21 24.37
N PHE A 65 11.13 -33.22 23.39
CA PHE A 65 11.84 -32.04 22.93
C PHE A 65 11.13 -31.30 21.79
N VAL A 66 10.10 -31.89 21.18
CA VAL A 66 9.36 -31.27 20.07
C VAL A 66 8.72 -29.94 20.47
N PRO A 67 8.04 -29.81 21.63
CA PRO A 67 7.49 -28.53 22.06
C PRO A 67 8.54 -27.43 22.20
N LEU A 68 9.75 -27.77 22.68
CA LEU A 68 10.84 -26.82 22.82
C LEU A 68 11.29 -26.26 21.46
N VAL A 69 11.45 -27.13 20.46
CA VAL A 69 11.84 -26.73 19.10
C VAL A 69 10.76 -25.87 18.46
N LEU A 70 9.49 -26.28 18.56
CA LEU A 70 8.37 -25.52 18.01
C LEU A 70 8.24 -24.14 18.67
N ALA A 71 8.41 -24.06 20.00
CA ALA A 71 8.40 -22.80 20.73
C ALA A 71 9.52 -21.86 20.27
N PHE A 72 10.72 -22.38 20.01
CA PHE A 72 11.83 -21.57 19.51
C PHE A 72 11.54 -21.00 18.11
N ILE A 73 11.00 -21.82 17.20
CA ILE A 73 10.58 -21.37 15.86
C ILE A 73 9.48 -20.32 15.98
N ALA A 74 8.49 -20.53 16.84
CA ALA A 74 7.42 -19.55 17.09
C ALA A 74 7.97 -18.21 17.61
N ALA A 75 8.91 -18.25 18.55
CA ALA A 75 9.56 -17.05 19.07
C ALA A 75 10.30 -16.27 17.97
N LEU A 76 11.03 -16.96 17.08
CA LEU A 76 11.71 -16.33 15.94
C LEU A 76 10.72 -15.69 14.97
N LEU A 77 9.65 -16.41 14.58
CA LEU A 77 8.63 -15.89 13.68
C LEU A 77 7.90 -14.68 14.27
N SER A 78 7.56 -14.73 15.57
CA SER A 78 6.96 -13.61 16.30
C SER A 78 7.89 -12.40 16.34
N GLY A 79 9.18 -12.63 16.60
CA GLY A 79 10.22 -11.59 16.54
C GLY A 79 10.31 -10.94 15.16
N PHE A 80 10.34 -11.73 14.08
CA PHE A 80 10.33 -11.20 12.71
C PHE A 80 9.06 -10.43 12.38
N GLN A 81 7.88 -10.94 12.79
CA GLN A 81 6.61 -10.26 12.58
C GLN A 81 6.58 -8.89 13.27
N THR A 82 7.12 -8.81 14.49
CA THR A 82 7.22 -7.57 15.28
C THR A 82 8.21 -6.60 14.65
N TYR A 83 9.42 -7.07 14.32
CA TYR A 83 10.48 -6.26 13.71
C TYR A 83 10.07 -5.67 12.36
N MET A 84 9.43 -6.48 11.50
CA MET A 84 9.04 -6.04 10.16
C MET A 84 7.83 -5.09 10.16
N ASN A 85 7.01 -5.14 11.22
CA ASN A 85 5.81 -4.34 11.45
C ASN A 85 4.94 -4.12 10.20
N PHE A 86 4.62 -5.22 9.52
CA PHE A 86 3.91 -5.16 8.23
C PHE A 86 2.57 -4.44 8.31
N GLN A 87 1.84 -4.56 9.42
CA GLN A 87 0.55 -3.90 9.60
C GLN A 87 0.68 -2.37 9.57
N GLN A 88 1.68 -1.80 10.26
CA GLN A 88 1.96 -0.37 10.20
C GLN A 88 2.33 0.07 8.78
N LYS A 89 3.12 -0.74 8.05
CA LYS A 89 3.46 -0.46 6.65
C LYS A 89 2.22 -0.47 5.74
N VAL A 90 1.33 -1.45 5.91
CA VAL A 90 0.06 -1.55 5.18
C VAL A 90 -0.77 -0.28 5.40
N GLU A 91 -0.95 0.12 6.65
CA GLU A 91 -1.72 1.32 7.00
C GLU A 91 -1.11 2.58 6.38
N GLY A 92 0.21 2.77 6.52
CA GLY A 92 0.88 3.94 5.95
C GLY A 92 0.82 4.00 4.43
N HIS A 93 1.04 2.88 3.73
CA HIS A 93 0.86 2.82 2.29
C HIS A 93 -0.59 3.10 1.87
N ARG A 94 -1.60 2.54 2.54
CA ARG A 94 -3.02 2.82 2.27
C ARG A 94 -3.35 4.30 2.51
N ARG A 95 -2.81 4.91 3.56
CA ARG A 95 -2.98 6.34 3.87
C ARG A 95 -2.42 7.20 2.74
N ILE A 96 -1.17 6.99 2.33
CA ILE A 96 -0.54 7.74 1.23
C ILE A 96 -1.30 7.53 -0.08
N GLY A 97 -1.67 6.29 -0.40
CA GLY A 97 -2.48 5.97 -1.58
C GLY A 97 -3.81 6.74 -1.60
N ASN A 98 -4.51 6.80 -0.46
CA ASN A 98 -5.74 7.57 -0.31
C ASN A 98 -5.53 9.08 -0.48
N ARG A 99 -4.40 9.62 -0.03
CA ARG A 99 -4.07 11.05 -0.23
C ARG A 99 -3.84 11.36 -1.71
N TYR A 100 -3.06 10.55 -2.42
CA TYR A 100 -2.92 10.69 -3.88
C TYR A 100 -4.26 10.56 -4.61
N LEU A 101 -5.11 9.62 -4.20
CA LEU A 101 -6.47 9.49 -4.74
C LEU A 101 -7.29 10.77 -4.55
N ALA A 102 -7.19 11.40 -3.38
CA ALA A 102 -7.87 12.66 -3.11
C ALA A 102 -7.36 13.79 -4.02
N SER A 103 -6.04 13.94 -4.18
CA SER A 103 -5.43 14.92 -5.08
C SER A 103 -5.80 14.68 -6.54
N MET A 104 -5.75 13.43 -7.00
CA MET A 104 -6.18 13.03 -8.35
C MET A 104 -7.65 13.42 -8.61
N LYS A 105 -8.57 13.17 -7.66
CA LYS A 105 -9.98 13.60 -7.76
C LYS A 105 -10.14 15.12 -7.73
N LYS A 106 -9.27 15.86 -7.03
CA LYS A 106 -9.24 17.34 -7.10
C LYS A 106 -8.81 17.81 -8.50
N CYS A 107 -7.79 17.20 -9.10
CA CYS A 107 -7.39 17.49 -10.47
C CYS A 107 -8.51 17.24 -11.47
N ASP A 108 -9.18 16.09 -11.34
CA ASP A 108 -10.28 15.70 -12.22
C ASP A 108 -11.44 16.72 -12.20
N ARG A 109 -11.89 17.12 -11.01
CA ARG A 109 -12.91 18.17 -10.86
C ARG A 109 -12.45 19.52 -11.40
N LEU A 110 -11.20 19.92 -11.10
CA LEU A 110 -10.65 21.19 -11.55
C LEU A 110 -10.54 21.23 -13.09
N GLN A 111 -10.22 20.10 -13.71
CA GLN A 111 -10.21 19.94 -15.16
C GLN A 111 -11.63 20.12 -15.73
N GLY A 112 -12.65 19.51 -15.14
CA GLY A 112 -14.05 19.72 -15.51
C GLY A 112 -14.45 21.19 -15.44
N TYR A 113 -14.17 21.86 -14.32
CA TYR A 113 -14.50 23.28 -14.16
C TYR A 113 -13.84 24.18 -15.20
N PHE A 114 -12.59 23.88 -15.56
CA PHE A 114 -11.87 24.61 -16.58
C PHE A 114 -12.46 24.41 -17.97
N LEU A 115 -12.82 23.18 -18.34
CA LEU A 115 -13.44 22.86 -19.63
C LEU A 115 -14.83 23.48 -19.76
N ASP A 116 -15.61 23.51 -18.68
CA ASP A 116 -16.94 24.12 -18.63
C ASP A 116 -16.90 25.66 -18.54
N GLN A 117 -15.70 26.26 -18.51
CA GLN A 117 -15.50 27.70 -18.30
C GLN A 117 -16.18 28.23 -17.03
N SER A 118 -16.36 27.36 -16.02
CA SER A 118 -17.04 27.67 -14.76
C SER A 118 -16.09 28.16 -13.66
N ILE A 119 -14.82 28.38 -14.01
CA ILE A 119 -13.79 28.94 -13.13
C ILE A 119 -12.96 29.98 -13.89
N ASN A 120 -12.60 31.09 -13.23
CA ASN A 120 -11.71 32.08 -13.82
C ASN A 120 -10.23 31.62 -13.74
N ASN A 121 -9.39 32.28 -14.53
CA ASN A 121 -7.99 31.88 -14.69
C ASN A 121 -7.16 32.04 -13.40
N GLY A 122 -7.43 33.07 -12.60
CA GLY A 122 -6.70 33.30 -11.36
C GLY A 122 -6.99 32.19 -10.34
N ASP A 123 -8.27 31.88 -10.14
CA ASP A 123 -8.71 30.82 -9.23
C ASP A 123 -8.27 29.43 -9.70
N PHE A 124 -8.24 29.19 -11.01
CA PHE A 124 -7.71 27.95 -11.57
C PHE A 124 -6.23 27.75 -11.22
N MET A 125 -5.40 28.78 -11.41
CA MET A 125 -3.97 28.71 -11.08
C MET A 125 -3.76 28.56 -9.57
N ASN A 126 -4.52 29.28 -8.74
CA ASN A 126 -4.44 29.16 -7.28
C ASN A 126 -4.80 27.75 -6.80
N LYS A 127 -5.87 27.15 -7.33
CA LYS A 127 -6.26 25.76 -6.98
C LYS A 127 -5.24 24.74 -7.48
N MET A 128 -4.65 24.96 -8.65
CA MET A 128 -3.59 24.09 -9.16
C MET A 128 -2.36 24.12 -8.26
N GLU A 129 -1.94 25.30 -7.80
CA GLU A 129 -0.82 25.46 -6.87
C GLU A 129 -1.09 24.76 -5.53
N GLN A 130 -2.31 24.89 -5.01
CA GLN A 130 -2.72 24.16 -3.80
C GLN A 130 -2.60 22.64 -3.96
N ILE A 131 -3.02 22.10 -5.11
CA ILE A 131 -2.88 20.66 -5.39
C ILE A 131 -1.41 20.25 -5.51
N ALA A 132 -0.56 21.10 -6.12
CA ALA A 132 0.87 20.84 -6.24
C ALA A 132 1.53 20.76 -4.85
N LEU A 133 1.25 21.73 -3.97
CA LEU A 133 1.74 21.73 -2.60
C LEU A 133 1.26 20.50 -1.81
N GLU A 134 0.00 20.10 -1.98
CA GLU A 134 -0.51 18.86 -1.38
C GLU A 134 0.25 17.63 -1.86
N ILE A 135 0.61 17.55 -3.15
CA ILE A 135 1.37 16.43 -3.71
C ILE A 135 2.81 16.41 -3.20
N ASP A 136 3.44 17.56 -3.06
CA ASP A 136 4.78 17.66 -2.48
C ASP A 136 4.80 17.17 -1.02
N ASP A 137 3.78 17.54 -0.24
CA ASP A 137 3.61 17.04 1.13
C ASP A 137 3.37 15.51 1.15
N ILE A 138 2.55 14.98 0.24
CA ILE A 138 2.37 13.52 0.09
C ILE A 138 3.70 12.84 -0.27
N ASN A 139 4.50 13.43 -1.17
CA ASN A 139 5.78 12.89 -1.58
C ASN A 139 6.77 12.82 -0.40
N GLN A 140 6.80 13.84 0.45
CA GLN A 140 7.62 13.85 1.67
C GLN A 140 7.19 12.75 2.65
N GLU A 141 5.87 12.59 2.89
CA GLU A 141 5.38 11.48 3.71
C GLU A 141 5.68 10.11 3.11
N ALA A 142 5.67 10.01 1.77
CA ALA A 142 5.90 8.76 1.06
C ALA A 142 7.34 8.24 1.20
N GLU A 143 8.31 9.09 1.57
CA GLU A 143 9.69 8.67 1.81
C GLU A 143 9.79 7.60 2.92
N ALA A 144 8.93 7.69 3.93
CA ALA A 144 8.86 6.69 5.01
C ALA A 144 8.25 5.36 4.57
N TYR A 145 7.61 5.31 3.39
CA TYR A 145 6.89 4.16 2.87
C TYR A 145 7.30 3.88 1.41
N PRO A 146 8.56 3.45 1.20
CA PRO A 146 9.11 3.27 -0.13
C PRO A 146 8.36 2.18 -0.91
N THR A 147 8.18 2.43 -2.21
CA THR A 147 7.60 1.48 -3.16
C THR A 147 8.69 0.85 -4.01
N SER A 148 8.42 -0.33 -4.55
CA SER A 148 9.35 -1.08 -5.41
C SER A 148 9.02 -0.89 -6.89
N ASN A 149 9.98 -1.21 -7.76
CA ASN A 149 9.71 -1.24 -9.21
C ASN A 149 8.57 -2.21 -9.55
N THR A 150 8.45 -3.33 -8.85
CA THR A 150 7.35 -4.29 -9.05
C THR A 150 5.98 -3.66 -8.77
N ASP A 151 5.85 -2.85 -7.71
CA ASP A 151 4.59 -2.17 -7.40
C ASP A 151 4.20 -1.16 -8.48
N TYR A 152 5.21 -0.46 -9.02
CA TYR A 152 5.04 0.48 -10.12
C TYR A 152 4.65 -0.23 -11.43
N GLN A 153 5.32 -1.33 -11.80
CA GLN A 153 4.97 -2.08 -13.02
C GLN A 153 3.58 -2.70 -12.92
N LEU A 154 3.19 -3.21 -11.74
CA LEU A 154 1.83 -3.68 -11.49
C LEU A 154 0.81 -2.54 -11.61
N ALA A 155 1.14 -1.34 -11.13
CA ALA A 155 0.29 -0.17 -11.26
C ALA A 155 0.10 0.22 -12.72
N LYS A 156 1.21 0.32 -13.46
CA LYS A 156 1.22 0.62 -14.90
C LYS A 156 0.34 -0.36 -15.68
N LYS A 157 0.59 -1.67 -15.50
CA LYS A 157 -0.18 -2.71 -16.17
C LYS A 157 -1.67 -2.64 -15.84
N GLY A 158 -2.04 -2.43 -14.57
CA GLY A 158 -3.45 -2.32 -14.18
C GLY A 158 -4.15 -1.11 -14.81
N ILE A 159 -3.46 0.02 -14.87
CA ILE A 159 -3.96 1.25 -15.52
C ILE A 159 -4.14 1.03 -17.03
N GLU A 160 -3.13 0.46 -17.70
CA GLU A 160 -3.18 0.15 -19.14
C GLU A 160 -4.26 -0.89 -19.50
N LEU A 161 -4.65 -1.75 -18.56
CA LEU A 161 -5.74 -2.73 -18.74
C LEU A 161 -7.13 -2.17 -18.43
N GLY A 162 -7.25 -0.89 -18.07
CA GLY A 162 -8.55 -0.26 -17.79
C GLY A 162 -9.19 -0.66 -16.47
N GLU A 163 -8.39 -1.07 -15.45
CA GLU A 163 -8.91 -1.36 -14.10
C GLU A 163 -9.62 -0.16 -13.45
N GLU A 164 -9.34 1.03 -13.96
CA GLU A 164 -10.09 2.24 -13.66
C GLU A 164 -10.68 2.70 -15.00
N ASN A 165 -11.96 3.07 -15.05
CA ASN A 165 -12.68 3.48 -16.27
C ASN A 165 -12.17 4.82 -16.86
N TYR A 166 -10.86 4.98 -17.00
CA TYR A 166 -10.24 6.09 -17.70
C TYR A 166 -10.13 5.71 -19.17
N THR A 167 -10.53 6.63 -20.04
CA THR A 167 -10.33 6.48 -21.47
C THR A 167 -8.84 6.49 -21.79
N ASP A 168 -8.42 5.81 -22.87
CA ASP A 168 -7.03 5.85 -23.35
C ASP A 168 -6.55 7.30 -23.61
N LEU A 169 -7.47 8.21 -23.92
CA LEU A 169 -7.21 9.65 -24.08
C LEU A 169 -6.91 10.38 -22.76
N GLU A 170 -7.42 9.88 -21.63
CA GLU A 170 -7.11 10.40 -20.30
C GLU A 170 -5.78 9.85 -19.77
N LEU A 171 -5.34 8.69 -20.28
CA LEU A 171 -4.11 8.01 -19.87
C LEU A 171 -2.91 8.33 -20.77
N ASN A 172 -3.13 8.64 -22.04
CA ASN A 172 -2.09 9.08 -22.96
C ASN A 172 -1.78 10.57 -22.75
N ILE A 173 -0.55 10.83 -22.26
CA ILE A 173 0.05 12.17 -22.11
C ILE A 173 0.52 12.69 -23.47
#